data_AF-A0A9D4Y3S2-F1
#
_entry.id   AF-A0A9D4Y3S2-F1
#
_cell.length_a   1.000
_cell.length_b   1.000
_cell.length_c   1.000
_cell.angle_alpha   90.00
_cell.angle_beta   90.00
_cell.angle_gamma   90.00
#
_symmetry.space_group_name_H-M   'P 1'
#
loop_
_entity.id
_entity.type
_entity.pdbx_description
1 polymer ?
#
loop_
_entity_poly.entity_id
_entity_poly.type
_entity_poly.pdbx_seq_one_letter_code
_entity_poly.pdbx_strand_id
1 'polypeptide(L)'
;MSTSTQHQFRYTQTPSKVLHLRNLPWECSEEELVELCSPFGRIVNTKCNVGANRNQAFVEFVDQNQAISMVSYYASSSEPAHVRGKTVYIQYSNRHEIVNNKSPGDIPGNVLLVTIEGVEAGDVSIDVIHLMVFSHI
;
A
#
# COMPACT_ATOMS: atom_id res chain seq x y z
N MET A 1 0.76 -26.52 30.02
CA MET A 1 0.01 -25.72 29.02
C MET A 1 1.03 -25.19 28.03
N SER A 2 1.23 -25.91 26.93
CA SER A 2 2.29 -25.61 25.96
C SER A 2 1.82 -24.46 25.07
N THR A 3 2.30 -23.24 25.34
CA THR A 3 2.10 -22.09 24.47
C THR A 3 2.89 -22.31 23.19
N SER A 4 2.21 -22.75 22.14
CA SER A 4 2.77 -22.90 20.80
C SER A 4 3.06 -21.53 20.19
N THR A 5 4.19 -20.93 20.54
CA THR A 5 4.74 -19.71 19.93
C THR A 5 5.40 -20.04 18.59
N GLN A 6 4.70 -20.74 17.71
CA GLN A 6 5.20 -21.13 16.39
C GLN A 6 4.16 -20.78 15.32
N HIS A 7 4.07 -19.49 15.01
CA HIS A 7 3.47 -19.06 13.74
C HIS A 7 4.12 -17.78 13.17
N GLN A 8 5.26 -17.34 13.73
CA GLN A 8 5.71 -15.96 13.53
C GLN A 8 6.37 -15.71 12.17
N PHE A 9 6.95 -16.73 11.55
CA PHE A 9 7.52 -16.63 10.21
C PHE A 9 7.24 -17.92 9.44
N ARG A 10 6.37 -17.86 8.44
CA ARG A 10 6.32 -18.93 7.44
C ARG A 10 7.55 -18.77 6.55
N TYR A 11 8.62 -19.47 6.88
CA TYR A 11 9.83 -19.62 6.06
C TYR A 11 9.56 -20.15 4.63
N THR A 12 8.32 -20.52 4.32
CA THR A 12 7.88 -21.02 3.02
C THR A 12 7.28 -19.94 2.11
N GLN A 13 7.24 -18.68 2.52
CA GLN A 13 6.73 -17.61 1.65
C GLN A 13 7.83 -17.11 0.71
N THR A 14 7.49 -16.99 -0.57
CA THR A 14 8.36 -16.40 -1.59
C THR A 14 8.76 -14.98 -1.14
N PRO A 15 10.06 -14.65 -1.10
CA PRO A 15 10.51 -13.33 -0.70
C PRO A 15 9.93 -12.27 -1.64
N SER A 16 9.49 -11.16 -1.06
CA SER A 16 8.86 -10.03 -1.75
C SER A 16 9.44 -8.72 -1.22
N LYS A 17 9.51 -7.70 -2.09
CA LYS A 17 9.85 -6.33 -1.67
C LYS A 17 8.77 -5.68 -0.80
N VAL A 18 7.57 -6.28 -0.75
CA VAL A 18 6.45 -5.82 0.08
C VAL A 18 6.31 -6.71 1.31
N LEU A 19 6.32 -6.09 2.49
CA LEU A 19 6.04 -6.73 3.77
C LEU A 19 4.63 -6.41 4.26
N HIS A 20 4.02 -7.40 4.92
CA HIS A 20 2.75 -7.30 5.62
C HIS A 20 3.01 -7.27 7.12
N LEU A 21 2.62 -6.16 7.75
CA LEU A 21 2.72 -5.97 9.19
C LEU A 21 1.33 -6.16 9.81
N ARG A 22 1.25 -6.99 10.86
CA ARG A 22 0.01 -7.32 11.58
C ARG A 22 0.13 -6.98 13.07
N ASN A 23 -1.01 -6.76 13.71
CA ASN A 23 -1.12 -6.39 15.13
C ASN A 23 -0.58 -4.98 15.42
N LEU A 24 -0.70 -4.07 14.46
CA LEU A 24 -0.38 -2.67 14.66
C LEU A 24 -1.40 -1.99 15.57
N PRO A 25 -1.00 -0.94 16.32
CA PRO A 25 -1.95 -0.10 17.03
C PRO A 25 -2.89 0.62 16.05
N TRP A 26 -4.11 0.94 16.51
CA TRP A 26 -5.11 1.66 15.69
C TRP A 26 -4.63 3.05 15.25
N GLU A 27 -3.79 3.67 16.07
CA GLU A 27 -3.20 4.99 15.85
C GLU A 27 -1.76 4.88 15.30
N CYS A 28 -1.47 3.81 14.55
CA CYS A 28 -0.17 3.68 13.89
C CYS A 28 -0.09 4.65 12.72
N SER A 29 0.76 5.67 12.84
CA SER A 29 1.08 6.59 11.75
C SER A 29 2.06 5.94 10.76
N GLU A 30 2.11 6.50 9.55
CA GLU A 30 3.11 6.13 8.55
C GLU A 30 4.54 6.37 9.05
N GLU A 31 4.77 7.46 9.77
CA GLU A 31 6.07 7.83 10.36
C GLU A 31 6.64 6.70 11.23
N GLU A 32 5.81 6.11 12.10
CA GLU A 32 6.21 4.99 12.97
C GLU A 32 6.59 3.73 12.17
N LEU A 33 5.88 3.45 11.07
CA LEU A 33 6.24 2.36 10.17
C LEU A 33 7.56 2.64 9.47
N VAL A 34 7.77 3.90 9.08
CA VAL A 34 9.00 4.34 8.43
C VAL A 34 10.18 4.22 9.39
N GLU A 35 10.05 4.67 10.63
CA GLU A 35 11.10 4.53 11.64
C GLU A 35 11.42 3.06 11.93
N LEU A 36 10.40 2.20 12.04
CA LEU A 36 10.59 0.77 12.24
C LEU A 36 11.36 0.11 11.08
N CYS A 37 11.12 0.56 9.86
CA CYS A 37 11.67 -0.05 8.64
C CYS A 37 12.97 0.63 8.17
N SER A 38 13.22 1.88 8.58
CA SER A 38 14.40 2.68 8.24
C SER A 38 15.74 2.00 8.47
N PRO A 39 15.99 1.21 9.54
CA PRO A 39 17.28 0.54 9.73
C PRO A 39 17.55 -0.58 8.71
N PHE A 40 16.52 -1.08 8.03
CA PHE A 40 16.64 -2.17 7.05
C PHE A 40 16.71 -1.67 5.61
N GLY A 41 16.23 -0.45 5.35
CA GLY A 41 16.22 0.08 4.00
C GLY A 41 15.34 1.31 3.79
N ARG A 42 15.36 1.79 2.55
CA ARG A 42 14.49 2.87 2.08
C ARG A 42 13.14 2.30 1.65
N ILE A 43 12.10 2.97 2.10
CA ILE A 43 10.71 2.64 1.82
C ILE A 43 10.24 3.47 0.64
N VAL A 44 9.59 2.83 -0.34
CA VAL A 44 9.02 3.51 -1.52
C VAL A 44 7.53 3.76 -1.38
N ASN A 45 6.81 2.86 -0.71
CA ASN A 45 5.38 2.98 -0.49
C ASN A 45 4.99 2.36 0.85
N THR A 46 3.92 2.91 1.41
CA THR A 46 3.32 2.48 2.68
C THR A 46 1.81 2.51 2.56
N LYS A 47 1.15 1.58 3.23
CA LYS A 47 -0.31 1.54 3.30
C LYS A 47 -0.74 1.14 4.69
N CYS A 48 -1.08 2.12 5.52
CA CYS A 48 -1.59 1.91 6.87
C CYS A 48 -3.07 1.52 6.89
N ASN A 49 -3.56 1.11 8.06
CA ASN A 49 -4.98 0.92 8.35
C ASN A 49 -5.70 -0.07 7.42
N VAL A 50 -5.01 -1.13 6.97
CA VAL A 50 -5.62 -2.14 6.11
C VAL A 50 -6.41 -3.18 6.91
N GLY A 51 -7.42 -3.78 6.26
CA GLY A 51 -8.31 -4.76 6.87
C GLY A 51 -9.41 -4.12 7.75
N ALA A 52 -10.35 -4.95 8.20
CA ALA A 52 -11.54 -4.49 8.95
C ALA A 52 -11.19 -3.80 10.28
N ASN A 53 -10.13 -4.26 10.95
CA ASN A 53 -9.71 -3.77 12.26
C ASN A 53 -8.68 -2.64 12.20
N ARG A 54 -8.29 -2.19 10.99
CA ARG A 54 -7.25 -1.17 10.74
C ARG A 54 -5.94 -1.41 11.51
N ASN A 55 -5.63 -2.66 11.83
CA ASN A 55 -4.49 -3.07 12.66
C ASN A 55 -3.39 -3.75 11.83
N GLN A 56 -3.36 -3.46 10.54
CA GLN A 56 -2.43 -4.02 9.58
C GLN A 56 -1.90 -2.91 8.70
N ALA A 57 -0.72 -3.12 8.15
CA ALA A 57 -0.12 -2.25 7.15
C ALA A 57 0.69 -3.03 6.13
N PHE A 58 0.92 -2.42 4.98
CA PHE A 58 1.91 -2.87 4.02
C PHE A 58 3.03 -1.85 3.90
N VAL A 59 4.26 -2.34 3.77
CA VAL A 59 5.45 -1.53 3.54
C VAL A 59 6.19 -2.10 2.34
N GLU A 60 6.53 -1.26 1.38
CA GLU A 60 7.30 -1.63 0.20
C GLU A 60 8.69 -1.00 0.27
N PHE A 61 9.71 -1.84 0.19
CA PHE A 61 11.10 -1.41 0.10
C PHE A 61 11.52 -1.16 -1.35
N VAL A 62 12.57 -0.35 -1.54
CA VAL A 62 13.20 -0.15 -2.86
C VAL A 62 13.67 -1.50 -3.44
N ASP A 63 14.29 -2.35 -2.62
CA ASP A 63 14.78 -3.66 -3.02
C ASP A 63 14.22 -4.79 -2.16
N GLN A 64 14.04 -5.95 -2.79
CA GLN A 64 13.67 -7.18 -2.10
C GLN A 64 14.68 -7.58 -1.02
N ASN A 65 15.97 -7.32 -1.22
CA ASN A 65 17.01 -7.64 -0.24
C ASN A 65 16.82 -6.87 1.08
N GLN A 66 16.33 -5.64 1.03
CA GLN A 66 16.04 -4.83 2.22
C GLN A 66 14.89 -5.44 3.03
N ALA A 67 13.85 -5.90 2.35
CA ALA A 67 12.75 -6.64 2.95
C ALA A 67 13.20 -7.98 3.56
N ILE A 68 14.09 -8.71 2.87
CA ILE A 68 14.69 -9.96 3.38
C ILE A 68 15.48 -9.68 4.66
N SER A 69 16.33 -8.65 4.68
CA SER A 69 17.11 -8.28 5.87
C SER A 69 16.22 -8.03 7.09
N MET A 70 15.09 -7.30 6.91
CA MET A 70 14.14 -7.07 8.00
C MET A 70 13.51 -8.36 8.51
N VAL A 71 13.01 -9.21 7.61
CA VAL A 71 12.37 -10.47 7.98
C VAL A 71 13.36 -11.41 8.66
N SER A 72 14.56 -11.57 8.10
CA SER A 72 15.62 -12.40 8.67
C SER A 72 16.07 -11.90 10.05
N TYR A 73 16.18 -10.58 10.23
CA TYR A 73 16.53 -9.99 11.51
C TYR A 73 15.49 -10.32 12.59
N TYR A 74 14.21 -10.05 12.34
CA TYR A 74 13.15 -10.35 13.32
C TYR A 74 12.84 -11.84 13.46
N ALA A 75 13.20 -12.67 12.48
CA ALA A 75 13.10 -14.13 12.59
C ALA A 75 14.21 -14.74 13.45
N SER A 76 15.40 -14.12 13.47
CA SER A 76 16.54 -14.56 14.29
C SER A 76 16.62 -13.84 15.64
N SER A 77 16.00 -12.67 15.78
CA SER A 77 16.01 -11.90 17.01
C SER A 77 15.05 -12.49 18.04
N SER A 78 15.47 -12.51 19.30
CA SER A 78 14.59 -12.85 20.43
C SER A 78 13.61 -11.72 20.77
N GLU A 79 13.86 -10.51 20.27
CA GLU A 79 13.00 -9.35 20.46
C GLU A 79 12.20 -9.08 19.19
N PRO A 80 10.87 -9.27 19.20
CA PRO A 80 10.05 -8.99 18.04
C PRO A 80 9.93 -7.48 17.80
N ALA A 81 9.44 -7.10 16.61
CA ALA A 81 9.15 -5.70 16.32
C ALA A 81 8.07 -5.17 17.28
N HIS A 82 8.24 -3.94 17.78
CA HIS A 82 7.25 -3.30 18.64
C HIS A 82 6.94 -1.89 18.13
N VAL A 83 5.65 -1.54 18.12
CA VAL A 83 5.17 -0.18 17.84
C VAL A 83 4.25 0.22 18.98
N ARG A 84 4.61 1.29 19.70
CA ARG A 84 3.85 1.81 20.87
C ARG A 84 3.49 0.72 21.90
N GLY A 85 4.42 -0.20 22.16
CA GLY A 85 4.23 -1.31 23.12
C GLY A 85 3.41 -2.50 22.62
N LYS A 86 2.95 -2.49 21.36
CA LYS A 86 2.32 -3.67 20.73
C LYS A 86 3.33 -4.42 19.88
N THR A 87 3.38 -5.74 20.04
CA THR A 87 4.19 -6.62 19.19
C THR A 87 3.62 -6.67 17.78
N VAL A 88 4.47 -6.40 16.80
CA VAL A 88 4.13 -6.39 15.38
C VAL A 88 4.66 -7.67 14.73
N TYR A 89 3.79 -8.33 13.98
CA TYR A 89 4.14 -9.53 13.23
C TYR A 89 4.45 -9.15 11.79
N ILE A 90 5.61 -9.57 11.29
CA ILE A 90 6.10 -9.21 9.95
C ILE A 90 6.13 -10.47 9.08
N GLN A 91 5.52 -10.40 7.90
CA GLN A 91 5.52 -11.48 6.92
C GLN A 91 5.71 -10.92 5.51
N TYR A 92 6.12 -11.76 4.56
CA TYR A 92 6.07 -11.36 3.15
C TYR A 92 4.63 -11.19 2.70
N SER A 93 4.38 -10.12 1.94
CA SER A 93 3.09 -9.92 1.28
C SER A 93 2.99 -10.82 0.05
N ASN A 94 1.79 -11.32 -0.22
CA ASN A 94 1.48 -11.96 -1.51
C ASN A 94 1.38 -10.94 -2.66
N ARG A 95 1.45 -9.63 -2.36
CA ARG A 95 1.50 -8.57 -3.36
C ARG A 95 2.96 -8.29 -3.70
N HIS A 96 3.26 -8.15 -4.99
CA HIS A 96 4.58 -7.70 -5.43
C HIS A 96 4.75 -6.19 -5.31
N GLU A 97 3.65 -5.42 -5.32
CA GLU A 97 3.68 -3.94 -5.25
C GLU A 97 2.48 -3.39 -4.46
N ILE A 98 2.68 -2.26 -3.77
CA ILE A 98 1.58 -1.55 -3.13
C ILE A 98 0.89 -0.68 -4.19
N VAL A 99 -0.25 -1.15 -4.69
CA VAL A 99 -1.13 -0.32 -5.52
C VAL A 99 -1.74 0.76 -4.63
N ASN A 100 -1.17 1.96 -4.71
CA ASN A 100 -1.77 3.14 -4.11
C ASN A 100 -2.91 3.57 -5.03
N ASN A 101 -4.10 2.99 -4.82
CA ASN A 101 -5.32 3.51 -5.41
C ASN A 101 -5.59 4.87 -4.76
N LYS A 102 -4.85 5.90 -5.18
CA LYS A 102 -5.28 7.28 -5.02
C LYS A 102 -6.68 7.29 -5.62
N SER A 103 -7.66 7.68 -4.82
CA SER A 103 -9.00 7.94 -5.31
C SER A 103 -8.87 8.79 -6.58
N PRO A 104 -9.61 8.52 -7.66
CA PRO A 104 -9.50 9.25 -8.93
C PRO A 104 -9.76 10.78 -8.81
N GLY A 105 -10.04 11.30 -7.61
CA GLY A 105 -10.09 12.73 -7.31
C GLY A 105 -8.78 13.38 -6.82
N ASP A 106 -7.70 12.62 -6.57
CA ASP A 106 -6.43 13.17 -6.02
C ASP A 106 -5.30 13.28 -7.07
N ILE A 107 -5.49 12.65 -8.22
CA ILE A 107 -4.66 12.87 -9.41
C ILE A 107 -5.42 13.83 -10.32
N PRO A 108 -4.93 15.06 -10.59
CA PRO A 108 -5.50 15.88 -11.66
C PRO A 108 -5.23 15.16 -12.99
N GLY A 109 -6.17 14.33 -13.40
CA GLY A 109 -6.21 13.76 -14.74
C GLY A 109 -6.88 14.74 -15.69
N ASN A 110 -6.41 14.84 -16.93
CA ASN A 110 -7.03 15.65 -17.98
C ASN A 110 -8.28 14.94 -18.53
N VAL A 111 -9.23 14.59 -17.66
CA VAL A 111 -10.49 13.96 -18.04
C VAL A 111 -11.59 15.01 -17.99
N LEU A 112 -12.13 15.33 -19.17
CA LEU A 112 -13.31 16.18 -19.30
C LEU A 112 -14.54 15.29 -19.45
N LEU A 113 -15.46 15.33 -18.49
CA LEU A 113 -16.77 14.67 -18.59
C LEU A 113 -17.78 15.68 -19.13
N VAL A 114 -18.37 15.39 -20.29
CA VAL A 114 -19.41 16.23 -20.92
C VAL A 114 -20.67 15.40 -21.09
N THR A 115 -21.80 15.92 -20.59
CA THR A 115 -23.14 15.37 -20.85
C THR A 115 -23.83 16.27 -21.86
N ILE A 116 -24.28 15.68 -22.97
CA ILE A 116 -25.05 16.38 -24.00
C ILE A 116 -26.48 15.85 -23.94
N GLU A 117 -27.45 16.72 -23.68
CA GLU A 117 -28.87 16.38 -23.59
C GLU A 117 -29.62 16.95 -24.80
N GLY A 118 -30.67 16.24 -25.26
CA GLY A 118 -31.56 16.74 -26.31
C GLY A 118 -31.04 16.64 -27.76
N VAL A 119 -30.03 15.80 -28.02
CA VAL A 119 -29.49 15.56 -29.37
C VAL A 119 -30.17 14.37 -30.05
N GLU A 120 -30.55 14.53 -31.32
CA GLU A 120 -31.08 13.45 -32.14
C GLU A 120 -29.94 12.53 -32.63
N ALA A 121 -30.26 11.26 -32.93
CA ALA A 121 -29.27 10.28 -33.37
C ALA A 121 -28.71 10.66 -34.75
N GLY A 122 -27.57 11.36 -34.77
CA GLY A 122 -26.87 11.80 -36.00
C GLY A 122 -26.24 13.19 -35.91
N ASP A 123 -26.64 14.02 -34.93
CA ASP A 123 -26.19 15.42 -34.83
C ASP A 123 -24.82 15.60 -34.16
N VAL A 124 -24.30 14.54 -33.54
CA VAL A 124 -23.01 14.59 -32.83
C VAL A 124 -21.92 14.00 -33.72
N SER A 125 -21.22 14.89 -34.45
CA SER A 125 -20.01 14.55 -35.18
C SER A 125 -18.75 14.93 -34.38
N ILE A 126 -17.62 14.29 -34.72
CA ILE A 126 -16.32 14.56 -34.08
C ILE A 126 -15.95 16.05 -34.17
N ASP A 127 -16.29 16.72 -35.27
CA ASP A 127 -16.08 18.16 -35.46
C ASP A 127 -16.87 19.03 -34.48
N VAL A 128 -18.10 18.63 -34.12
CA VAL A 128 -18.94 19.34 -33.14
C VAL A 128 -18.34 19.21 -31.74
N ILE A 129 -17.87 18.01 -31.38
CA ILE A 129 -17.19 17.76 -30.10
C ILE A 129 -15.89 18.58 -30.03
N HIS A 130 -15.12 18.62 -31.12
CA HIS A 130 -13.89 19.40 -31.19
C HIS A 130 -14.15 20.92 -31.10
N LEU A 131 -15.17 21.44 -31.78
CA LEU A 131 -15.54 22.86 -31.71
C LEU A 131 -15.95 23.26 -30.28
N MET A 132 -16.73 22.43 -29.58
CA MET A 132 -17.17 22.72 -28.22
C MET A 132 -16.03 22.69 -27.20
N VAL A 133 -15.05 21.79 -27.36
CA VAL A 133 -13.96 21.63 -26.41
C VAL A 133 -12.83 22.65 -26.63
N PHE A 134 -12.57 23.07 -27.87
CA PHE A 134 -11.41 23.90 -28.22
C PHE A 134 -11.74 25.36 -28.58
N SER A 135 -13.01 25.76 -28.72
CA SER A 135 -13.35 27.16 -29.06
C SER A 135 -13.40 28.14 -27.87
N HIS A 136 -13.02 27.71 -26.65
CA HIS A 136 -13.02 28.55 -25.43
C HIS A 136 -11.72 28.43 -24.60
N ILE A 137 -10.63 27.98 -25.23
CA ILE A 137 -9.25 28.15 -24.73
C ILE A 137 -8.57 29.21 -25.60
#